data_AF-B7VE39-F1
#
_entry.id   AF-B7VE39-F1
#
_cell.length_a   1.000
_cell.length_b   1.000
_cell.length_c   1.000
_cell.angle_alpha   90.00
_cell.angle_beta   90.00
_cell.angle_gamma   90.00
#
_symmetry.space_group_name_H-M   'P 1'
#
loop_
_entity.id
_entity.type
_entity.pdbx_description
1 polymer ?
#
loop_
_entity_poly.entity_id
_entity_poly.type
_entity_poly.pdbx_seq_one_letter_code
_entity_poly.pdbx_strand_id
1 'polypeptide(L)'
;MVFAAATSDPYLTIDYNIARPDVAPIKTDEPCPLNAGRHFLSRKTPGGRSVNINLCLLTMSFGKESAQLIPYKIEQSGIIWGAASYSNEIDAYEREIEKRFVLPSSDAQWADREISRLYRETLLRVLGYLRCWACCVLDLWFCVSGGSSVVSWEFPRGQDHRQSDA
;
A
#
# COMPACT_ATOMS: atom_id res chain seq x y z
N MET A 1 -19.62 2.62 3.76
CA MET A 1 -18.42 2.32 2.93
C MET A 1 -17.26 1.86 3.82
N VAL A 2 -17.48 0.88 4.71
CA VAL A 2 -16.44 0.35 5.64
C VAL A 2 -15.93 -1.02 5.18
N PHE A 3 -16.74 -1.75 4.40
CA PHE A 3 -16.37 -3.05 3.84
C PHE A 3 -15.24 -2.99 2.78
N ALA A 4 -15.06 -1.85 2.10
CA ALA A 4 -14.06 -1.73 1.04
C ALA A 4 -12.61 -1.66 1.57
N ALA A 5 -12.39 -1.05 2.74
CA ALA A 5 -11.05 -0.91 3.32
C ALA A 5 -10.50 -2.22 3.89
N ALA A 6 -11.37 -3.18 4.24
CA ALA A 6 -10.95 -4.51 4.69
C ALA A 6 -10.60 -5.46 3.53
N THR A 7 -10.84 -5.04 2.28
CA THR A 7 -10.61 -5.84 1.07
C THR A 7 -9.49 -5.32 0.18
N SER A 8 -8.91 -4.15 0.48
CA SER A 8 -7.74 -3.69 -0.27
C SER A 8 -6.52 -4.46 0.18
N ASP A 9 -5.96 -5.28 -0.72
CA ASP A 9 -4.65 -5.89 -0.48
C ASP A 9 -3.63 -4.78 -0.22
N PRO A 10 -2.85 -4.87 0.87
CA PRO A 10 -1.88 -3.84 1.20
C PRO A 10 -0.82 -3.79 0.10
N TYR A 11 -0.51 -2.56 -0.34
CA TYR A 11 0.48 -2.32 -1.37
C TYR A 11 1.88 -2.48 -0.78
N LEU A 12 2.62 -3.50 -1.24
CA LEU A 12 4.01 -3.75 -0.86
C LEU A 12 4.89 -3.66 -2.10
N THR A 13 5.94 -2.84 -2.01
CA THR A 13 6.98 -2.73 -3.03
C THR A 13 8.30 -3.29 -2.52
N ILE A 14 9.04 -4.01 -3.36
CA ILE A 14 10.41 -4.44 -3.10
C ILE A 14 11.33 -3.85 -4.15
N ASP A 15 12.36 -3.15 -3.71
CA ASP A 15 13.35 -2.54 -4.59
C ASP A 15 14.52 -3.49 -4.82
N TYR A 16 14.91 -3.63 -6.09
CA TYR A 16 16.09 -4.38 -6.51
C TYR A 16 16.98 -3.52 -7.40
N ASN A 17 18.28 -3.76 -7.34
CA ASN A 17 19.28 -3.13 -8.19
C ASN A 17 19.94 -4.17 -9.12
N ILE A 18 20.13 -3.76 -10.37
CA ILE A 18 20.78 -4.54 -11.43
C ILE A 18 21.95 -3.71 -11.91
N ALA A 19 23.16 -4.10 -11.51
CA ALA A 19 24.40 -3.44 -11.94
C ALA A 19 24.86 -3.90 -13.32
N ARG A 20 24.56 -5.16 -13.68
CA ARG A 20 24.99 -5.80 -14.93
C ARG A 20 23.94 -6.81 -15.39
N PRO A 21 23.80 -7.04 -16.71
CA PRO A 21 22.77 -7.91 -17.26
C PRO A 21 23.01 -9.41 -17.04
N ASP A 22 24.22 -9.81 -16.66
CA ASP A 22 24.58 -11.20 -16.34
C ASP A 22 24.40 -11.55 -14.85
N VAL A 23 24.21 -10.54 -14.00
CA VAL A 23 24.09 -10.72 -12.55
C VAL A 23 22.62 -10.71 -12.15
N ALA A 24 22.27 -11.59 -11.21
CA ALA A 24 20.93 -11.60 -10.63
C ALA A 24 20.63 -10.26 -9.92
N PRO A 25 19.38 -9.78 -9.95
CA PRO A 25 18.98 -8.58 -9.22
C PRO A 25 19.25 -8.75 -7.72
N ILE A 26 19.85 -7.74 -7.11
CA ILE A 26 20.15 -7.72 -5.66
C ILE A 26 19.06 -6.88 -4.98
N LYS A 27 18.61 -7.28 -3.81
CA LYS A 27 17.64 -6.48 -3.04
C LYS A 27 18.36 -5.27 -2.44
N THR A 28 17.73 -4.10 -2.50
CA THR A 28 18.29 -2.87 -1.94
C THR A 28 17.22 -2.07 -1.21
N ASP A 29 17.62 -1.34 -0.17
CA ASP A 29 16.79 -0.35 0.51
C ASP A 29 17.16 1.08 0.05
N GLU A 30 18.18 1.22 -0.81
CA GLU A 30 18.62 2.52 -1.31
C GLU A 30 17.71 3.03 -2.45
N PRO A 31 17.44 4.34 -2.48
CA PRO A 31 16.61 4.92 -3.52
C PRO A 31 17.27 4.81 -4.89
N CYS A 32 16.49 4.43 -5.90
CA CYS A 32 17.01 4.30 -7.27
C CYS A 32 17.51 5.66 -7.81
N PRO A 33 18.77 5.77 -8.24
CA PRO A 33 19.36 7.01 -8.78
C PRO A 33 18.52 7.61 -9.92
N LEU A 34 18.60 8.93 -10.10
CA LEU A 34 17.80 9.65 -11.12
C LEU A 34 18.23 9.31 -12.56
N ASN A 35 19.48 8.94 -12.74
CA ASN A 35 20.08 8.53 -14.01
C ASN A 35 19.86 7.05 -14.33
N ALA A 36 19.41 6.24 -13.36
CA ALA A 36 19.16 4.83 -13.55
C ALA A 36 17.84 4.57 -14.29
N GLY A 37 17.78 3.46 -15.03
CA GLY A 37 16.52 2.97 -15.59
C GLY A 37 15.62 2.41 -14.49
N ARG A 38 14.31 2.68 -14.58
CA ARG A 38 13.32 2.19 -13.62
C ARG A 38 12.32 1.32 -14.35
N HIS A 39 12.20 0.08 -13.89
CA HIS A 39 11.24 -0.86 -14.44
C HIS A 39 10.38 -1.45 -13.33
N PHE A 40 9.07 -1.33 -13.46
CA PHE A 40 8.10 -1.81 -12.47
C PHE A 40 7.45 -3.09 -12.97
N LEU A 41 7.46 -4.13 -12.14
CA LEU A 41 6.82 -5.41 -12.44
C LEU A 41 6.07 -5.93 -11.22
N SER A 42 4.97 -6.65 -11.45
CA SER A 42 4.18 -7.26 -10.37
C SER A 42 4.35 -8.78 -10.38
N ARG A 43 4.57 -9.38 -9.21
CA ARG A 43 4.64 -10.83 -9.03
C ARG A 43 3.78 -11.29 -7.87
N LYS A 44 3.33 -12.54 -7.96
CA LYS A 44 2.61 -13.19 -6.87
C LYS A 44 3.58 -14.01 -6.02
N THR A 45 3.45 -13.91 -4.70
CA THR A 45 4.09 -14.84 -3.78
C THR A 45 3.46 -16.25 -3.90
N PRO A 46 4.12 -17.30 -3.38
CA PRO A 46 3.51 -18.63 -3.25
C PRO A 46 2.19 -18.61 -2.45
N GLY A 47 2.04 -17.66 -1.52
CA GLY A 47 0.79 -17.41 -0.79
C GLY A 47 -0.31 -16.71 -1.61
N GLY A 48 -0.06 -16.42 -2.89
CA GLY A 48 -1.00 -15.78 -3.80
C GLY A 48 -1.12 -14.26 -3.66
N ARG A 49 -0.26 -13.63 -2.85
CA ARG A 49 -0.28 -12.18 -2.60
C ARG A 49 0.45 -11.44 -3.71
N SER A 50 -0.11 -10.32 -4.17
CA SER A 50 0.55 -9.48 -5.17
C SER A 50 1.59 -8.58 -4.52
N VAL A 51 2.80 -8.58 -5.06
CA VAL A 51 3.92 -7.74 -4.62
C VAL A 51 4.40 -6.97 -5.84
N ASN A 52 4.58 -5.66 -5.68
CA ASN A 52 5.17 -4.83 -6.71
C ASN A 52 6.69 -4.86 -6.55
N ILE A 53 7.40 -4.96 -7.65
CA ILE A 53 8.85 -5.06 -7.69
C ILE A 53 9.35 -3.91 -8.54
N ASN A 54 10.25 -3.13 -7.97
CA ASN A 54 10.87 -2.01 -8.65
C ASN A 54 12.32 -2.40 -8.96
N LEU A 55 12.62 -2.55 -10.25
CA LEU A 55 13.96 -2.84 -10.73
C LEU A 55 14.66 -1.53 -11.10
N CYS A 56 15.79 -1.30 -10.44
CA CYS A 56 16.69 -0.19 -10.72
C CYS A 56 17.86 -0.67 -11.58
N LEU A 57 17.86 -0.28 -12.86
CA LEU A 57 18.90 -0.58 -13.82
C LEU A 57 20.01 0.47 -13.70
N LEU A 58 21.11 0.12 -13.05
CA LEU A 58 22.19 1.07 -12.80
C LEU A 58 22.91 1.40 -14.12
N THR A 59 23.14 2.69 -14.35
CA THR A 59 23.94 3.15 -15.48
C THR A 59 25.42 3.00 -15.21
N MET A 60 26.19 2.73 -16.27
CA MET A 60 27.64 2.78 -16.25
C MET A 60 28.15 3.78 -17.29
N SER A 61 29.37 4.29 -17.08
CA SER A 61 30.01 5.24 -18.00
C SER A 61 30.55 4.52 -19.23
N PHE A 62 30.13 4.94 -20.42
CA PHE A 62 30.60 4.44 -21.70
C PHE A 62 31.45 5.48 -22.43
N GLY A 63 32.54 5.01 -23.06
CA GLY A 63 33.41 5.80 -23.92
C GLY A 63 34.25 6.85 -23.19
N LYS A 64 34.98 7.66 -23.96
CA LYS A 64 35.83 8.75 -23.44
C LYS A 64 35.00 9.92 -22.87
N GLU A 65 33.77 10.07 -23.33
CA GLU A 65 32.86 11.17 -22.94
C GLU A 65 32.06 10.85 -21.66
N SER A 66 32.26 9.67 -21.06
CA SER A 66 31.56 9.25 -19.83
C SER A 66 30.03 9.31 -19.93
N ALA A 67 29.47 8.96 -21.10
CA ALA A 67 28.03 8.88 -21.28
C ALA A 67 27.45 7.81 -20.36
N GLN A 68 26.49 8.16 -19.52
CA GLN A 68 25.83 7.23 -18.62
C GLN A 68 24.76 6.46 -19.39
N LEU A 69 25.02 5.18 -19.66
CA LEU A 69 24.10 4.31 -20.37
C LEU A 69 23.79 3.08 -19.54
N ILE A 70 22.62 2.49 -19.78
CA ILE A 70 22.15 1.29 -19.10
C ILE A 70 22.73 0.07 -19.84
N PRO A 71 23.51 -0.79 -19.17
CA PRO A 71 24.04 -1.99 -19.78
C PRO A 71 22.93 -3.03 -19.95
N TYR A 72 22.72 -3.50 -21.19
CA TYR A 72 21.64 -4.45 -21.51
C TYR A 72 22.14 -5.79 -22.04
N LYS A 73 23.34 -5.84 -22.61
CA LYS A 73 23.89 -7.07 -23.19
C LYS A 73 25.40 -7.14 -22.98
N ILE A 74 25.90 -8.35 -22.73
CA ILE A 74 27.33 -8.67 -22.70
C ILE A 74 27.59 -9.70 -23.80
N GLU A 75 28.50 -9.41 -24.71
CA GLU A 75 28.96 -10.38 -25.71
C GLU A 75 30.01 -11.35 -25.15
N GLN A 76 30.21 -12.49 -25.82
CA GLN A 76 31.23 -13.48 -25.46
C GLN A 76 32.67 -12.91 -25.46
N SER A 77 32.87 -11.80 -26.16
CA SER A 77 34.10 -11.01 -26.20
C SER A 77 34.34 -10.16 -24.95
N GLY A 78 33.38 -10.11 -24.01
CA GLY A 78 33.42 -9.25 -22.83
C GLY A 78 33.02 -7.80 -23.11
N ILE A 79 32.57 -7.49 -24.33
CA ILE A 79 32.06 -6.16 -24.69
C ILE A 79 30.67 -5.98 -24.07
N ILE A 80 30.51 -4.92 -23.27
CA ILE A 80 29.24 -4.52 -22.69
C ILE A 80 28.58 -3.52 -23.64
N TRP A 81 27.33 -3.75 -23.98
CA TRP A 81 26.51 -2.84 -24.76
C TRP A 81 25.60 -2.05 -23.82
N GLY A 82 25.66 -0.72 -23.94
CA GLY A 82 24.80 0.19 -23.21
C GLY A 82 23.94 1.01 -24.16
N ALA A 83 22.73 1.34 -23.72
CA ALA A 83 21.83 2.24 -24.44
C ALA A 83 21.21 3.27 -23.47
N ALA A 84 20.68 4.35 -24.01
CA ALA A 84 19.99 5.37 -23.22
C ALA A 84 18.69 4.81 -22.62
N SER A 85 18.22 5.41 -21.53
CA SER A 85 16.88 5.14 -21.02
C SER A 85 15.81 5.41 -22.10
N TYR A 86 14.75 4.61 -22.13
CA TYR A 86 13.64 4.69 -23.10
C TYR A 86 14.01 4.37 -24.56
N SER A 87 15.13 3.70 -24.79
CA SER A 87 15.47 3.17 -26.11
C SER A 87 14.82 1.79 -26.33
N ASN A 88 14.56 1.43 -27.59
CA ASN A 88 13.92 0.15 -27.95
C ASN A 88 14.72 -1.06 -27.43
N GLU A 89 16.04 -0.91 -27.33
CA GLU A 89 16.97 -1.90 -26.80
C GLU A 89 16.73 -2.15 -25.30
N ILE A 90 16.52 -1.07 -24.53
CA ILE A 90 16.20 -1.17 -23.10
C ILE A 90 14.80 -1.73 -22.89
N ASP A 91 13.82 -1.31 -23.69
CA ASP A 91 12.45 -1.87 -23.61
C ASP A 91 12.44 -3.38 -23.87
N ALA A 92 13.23 -3.86 -24.83
CA ALA A 92 13.38 -5.29 -25.11
C ALA A 92 14.05 -6.02 -23.93
N TYR A 93 15.10 -5.43 -23.38
CA TYR A 93 15.83 -5.96 -22.22
C TYR A 93 14.96 -6.04 -20.97
N GLU A 94 14.18 -5.00 -20.68
CA GLU A 94 13.23 -4.97 -19.57
C GLU A 94 12.22 -6.11 -19.66
N ARG A 95 11.65 -6.35 -20.85
CA ARG A 95 10.73 -7.48 -21.09
C ARG A 95 11.41 -8.83 -20.91
N GLU A 96 12.69 -8.95 -21.24
CA GLU A 96 13.46 -10.18 -21.00
C GLU A 96 13.73 -10.41 -19.52
N ILE A 97 14.17 -9.38 -18.80
CA ILE A 97 14.37 -9.45 -17.35
C ILE A 97 13.06 -9.82 -16.67
N GLU A 98 11.96 -9.17 -17.04
CA GLU A 98 10.65 -9.45 -16.47
C GLU A 98 10.34 -10.96 -16.59
N LYS A 99 10.50 -11.55 -17.78
CA LYS A 99 10.24 -12.99 -17.99
C LYS A 99 11.16 -13.90 -17.17
N ARG A 100 12.42 -13.51 -16.97
CA ARG A 100 13.42 -14.30 -16.23
C ARG A 100 13.36 -14.07 -14.72
N PHE A 101 12.74 -12.98 -14.27
CA PHE A 101 12.71 -12.60 -12.87
C PHE A 101 11.85 -13.59 -12.08
N VAL A 102 12.51 -14.32 -11.17
CA VAL A 102 11.89 -15.18 -10.18
C VAL A 102 12.10 -14.55 -8.81
N LEU A 103 10.99 -14.29 -8.11
CA LEU A 103 11.04 -13.76 -6.75
C LEU A 103 11.73 -14.79 -5.83
N PRO A 104 12.83 -14.42 -5.16
CA PRO A 104 13.51 -15.32 -4.22
C PRO A 104 12.56 -15.79 -3.12
N SER A 105 12.67 -17.05 -2.70
CA SER A 105 11.78 -17.63 -1.69
C SER A 105 11.85 -16.91 -0.34
N SER A 106 13.03 -16.40 0.02
CA SER A 106 13.24 -15.58 1.23
C SER A 106 12.43 -14.29 1.19
N ASP A 107 12.44 -13.60 0.05
CA ASP A 107 11.72 -12.33 -0.13
C ASP A 107 10.22 -12.56 -0.25
N ALA A 108 9.80 -13.66 -0.88
CA ALA A 108 8.41 -14.06 -0.90
C ALA A 108 7.85 -14.34 0.51
N GLN A 109 8.60 -15.08 1.34
CA GLN A 109 8.20 -15.36 2.74
C GLN A 109 8.21 -14.10 3.60
N TRP A 110 9.16 -13.19 3.38
CA TRP A 110 9.16 -11.90 4.04
C TRP A 110 7.94 -11.08 3.63
N ALA A 111 7.63 -11.00 2.34
CA ALA A 111 6.49 -10.28 1.80
C ALA A 111 5.16 -10.82 2.34
N ASP A 112 4.98 -12.15 2.40
CA ASP A 112 3.77 -12.76 2.95
C ASP A 112 3.56 -12.41 4.42
N ARG A 113 4.64 -12.36 5.22
CA ARG A 113 4.58 -11.94 6.64
C ARG A 113 4.23 -10.47 6.77
N GLU A 114 4.84 -9.62 5.95
CA GLU A 114 4.65 -8.18 6.00
C GLU A 114 3.24 -7.78 5.55
N ILE A 115 2.74 -8.36 4.45
CA ILE A 115 1.37 -8.19 3.98
C ILE A 115 0.37 -8.63 5.07
N SER A 116 0.62 -9.77 5.72
CA SER A 116 -0.23 -10.25 6.81
C SER A 116 -0.21 -9.30 8.02
N ARG A 117 0.94 -8.70 8.34
CA ARG A 117 1.08 -7.69 9.39
C ARG A 117 0.28 -6.43 9.07
N LEU A 118 0.47 -5.87 7.87
CA LEU A 118 -0.26 -4.68 7.39
C LEU A 118 -1.78 -4.91 7.33
N TYR A 119 -2.20 -6.12 6.95
CA TYR A 119 -3.61 -6.50 6.96
C TYR A 119 -4.18 -6.51 8.38
N ARG A 120 -3.47 -7.11 9.34
CA ARG A 120 -3.89 -7.13 10.76
C ARG A 120 -3.95 -5.74 11.36
N GLU A 121 -2.96 -4.89 11.08
CA GLU A 121 -2.94 -3.50 11.56
C GLU A 121 -4.13 -2.70 11.01
N THR A 122 -4.42 -2.85 9.71
CA THR A 122 -5.58 -2.23 9.07
C THR A 122 -6.89 -2.74 9.68
N LEU A 123 -7.01 -4.05 9.89
CA LEU A 123 -8.19 -4.67 10.51
C LEU A 123 -8.42 -4.15 11.93
N LEU A 124 -7.36 -4.06 12.76
CA LEU A 124 -7.46 -3.55 14.12
C LEU A 124 -7.86 -2.08 14.16
N ARG A 125 -7.35 -1.24 13.24
CA ARG A 125 -7.81 0.16 13.13
C ARG A 125 -9.30 0.23 12.79
N VAL A 126 -9.77 -0.56 11.83
CA VAL A 126 -11.19 -0.59 11.44
C VAL A 126 -12.07 -1.01 12.60
N LEU A 127 -11.69 -2.07 13.33
CA LEU A 127 -12.41 -2.52 14.53
C LEU A 127 -12.43 -1.44 15.63
N GLY A 128 -11.32 -0.73 15.83
CA GLY A 128 -11.24 0.40 16.74
C GLY A 128 -12.22 1.52 16.39
N TYR A 129 -12.27 1.93 15.11
CA TYR A 129 -13.22 2.94 14.64
C TYR A 129 -14.68 2.49 14.80
N LEU A 130 -14.98 1.23 14.48
CA LEU A 130 -16.32 0.68 14.67
C LEU A 130 -16.73 0.66 16.14
N ARG A 131 -15.81 0.33 17.05
CA ARG A 131 -16.05 0.36 18.50
C ARG A 131 -16.35 1.77 18.99
N CYS A 132 -15.55 2.77 18.59
CA CYS A 132 -15.79 4.16 18.95
C CYS A 132 -17.13 4.67 18.40
N TRP A 133 -17.43 4.39 17.14
CA TRP A 133 -18.72 4.76 16.52
C TRP A 133 -19.90 4.14 17.28
N ALA A 134 -19.81 2.85 17.61
CA ALA A 134 -20.86 2.17 18.38
C ALA A 134 -21.06 2.79 19.77
N CYS A 135 -19.99 3.18 20.48
CA CYS A 135 -20.11 3.89 21.75
C CYS A 135 -20.82 5.24 21.57
N CYS A 136 -20.40 6.06 20.60
CA CYS A 136 -21.03 7.37 20.36
C CYS A 136 -22.53 7.25 20.03
N VAL A 137 -22.92 6.23 19.25
CA VAL A 137 -24.33 6.00 18.91
C VAL A 137 -25.14 5.53 20.12
N LEU A 138 -24.56 4.67 20.96
CA LEU A 138 -25.22 4.20 22.19
C LEU A 138 -25.40 5.33 23.22
N ASP A 139 -24.39 6.20 23.38
CA ASP A 139 -24.48 7.36 24.26
C ASP A 139 -25.57 8.33 23.78
N LEU A 140 -25.66 8.57 22.47
CA LEU A 140 -26.70 9.42 21.88
C LEU A 140 -28.10 8.80 22.06
N TRP A 141 -28.24 7.49 21.86
CA TRP A 141 -29.49 6.76 22.10
C TRP A 141 -29.92 6.88 23.56
N PHE A 142 -29.00 6.67 24.50
CA PHE A 142 -29.29 6.73 25.93
C PHE A 142 -29.70 8.13 26.38
N CYS A 143 -29.10 9.19 25.84
CA CYS A 143 -29.52 10.57 26.07
C CYS A 143 -30.94 10.86 25.57
N VAL A 144 -31.31 10.33 24.39
CA VAL A 144 -32.65 10.54 23.82
C VAL A 144 -33.72 9.73 24.56
N SER A 145 -33.44 8.47 24.93
CA SER A 145 -34.39 7.61 25.64
C SER A 145 -34.47 7.88 27.15
N GLY A 146 -33.38 8.30 27.77
CA GLY A 146 -33.30 8.62 29.21
C GLY A 146 -33.94 9.97 29.57
N GLY A 147 -34.10 10.87 28.59
CA GLY A 147 -34.77 12.17 28.78
C GLY A 147 -36.28 12.11 28.99
N SER A 148 -36.92 10.93 28.89
CA SER A 148 -38.38 10.80 29.05
C SER A 148 -38.86 10.46 30.47
N SER A 149 -37.98 10.35 31.47
CA SER A 149 -38.40 9.90 32.82
C SER A 149 -38.25 10.92 33.96
N VAL A 150 -37.86 12.17 33.71
CA VAL A 150 -37.83 13.20 34.78
C VAL A 150 -38.32 14.56 34.29
N VAL A 151 -39.56 14.63 33.80
CA VAL A 151 -40.36 15.88 33.83
C VAL A 151 -41.75 15.52 34.35
N SER A 152 -41.86 15.37 35.67
CA SER A 152 -43.14 15.55 36.36
C SER A 152 -43.43 17.06 36.34
N TRP A 153 -44.01 17.54 35.25
CA TRP A 153 -44.65 18.86 35.22
C TRP A 153 -46.01 18.72 35.90
N GLU A 154 -46.04 19.05 37.19
CA GLU A 154 -47.27 19.33 37.91
C GLU A 154 -47.93 20.56 37.29
N PHE A 155 -48.89 20.32 36.39
CA PHE A 155 -49.81 21.35 35.93
C PHE A 155 -50.69 21.79 37.11
N PRO A 156 -50.66 23.06 37.56
CA PRO A 156 -51.63 23.53 38.53
C PRO A 156 -53.00 23.60 37.86
N ARG A 157 -53.94 22.76 38.32
CA ARG A 157 -55.35 22.83 37.92
C ARG A 157 -55.91 24.16 38.42
N GLY A 158 -56.50 24.93 37.51
CA GLY A 158 -57.23 26.16 37.83
C GLY A 158 -58.30 25.90 38.88
N GLN A 159 -58.39 26.81 39.86
CA GLN A 159 -59.48 26.84 40.82
C GLN A 159 -60.72 27.45 40.15
N ASP A 160 -61.75 26.64 39.92
CA ASP A 160 -63.06 27.16 39.54
C ASP A 160 -63.74 27.74 40.79
N HIS A 161 -63.80 29.07 40.88
CA HIS A 161 -64.66 29.75 41.82
C HIS A 161 -66.11 29.59 41.39
N ARG A 162 -66.86 28.72 42.08
CA ARG A 162 -68.33 28.84 42.13
C ARG A 162 -68.70 29.74 43.31
N GLN A 163 -69.19 30.93 42.98
CA GLN A 163 -70.10 31.68 43.85
C GLN A 163 -71.35 30.82 44.09
N SER A 164 -71.73 30.67 45.34
CA SER A 164 -73.08 30.22 45.70
C SER A 164 -73.63 31.26 46.66
N ASP A 165 -74.58 32.02 46.14
CA ASP A 165 -75.42 32.94 46.88
C ASP A 165 -76.23 32.17 47.92
N ALA A 166 -76.22 32.67 49.17
CA ALA A 166 -77.27 32.49 50.17
C ALA A 166 -77.14 33.60 51.23
#